data_AF-A0A4S3TMK0-F1
#
_entry.id   AF-A0A4S3TMK0-F1
#
_cell.length_a   1.000
_cell.length_b   1.000
_cell.length_c   1.000
_cell.angle_alpha   90.00
_cell.angle_beta   90.00
_cell.angle_gamma   90.00
#
_symmetry.space_group_name_H-M   'P 1'
#
loop_
_entity.id
_entity.type
_entity.pdbx_description
1 polymer ?
#
loop_
_entity_poly.entity_id
_entity_poly.type
_entity_poly.pdbx_seq_one_letter_code
_entity_poly.pdbx_strand_id
1 'polypeptide(L)'
;MNTSFEETLEYDVLVDHVADRVRDEDAKRESDEHRQRVRIALRHTHLPKLEEARIIDYETETGQIQFVGGELERDLLTLVEPYDGNE
;
A
#
# COMPACT_ATOMS: atom_id res chain seq x y z
N MET A 1 -2.56 12.98 -18.19
CA MET A 1 -1.48 11.96 -18.05
C MET A 1 -2.03 10.88 -17.14
N ASN A 2 -2.10 9.65 -17.65
CA ASN A 2 -2.83 8.52 -17.07
C ASN A 2 -2.51 8.27 -15.58
N THR A 3 -3.43 8.62 -14.68
CA THR A 3 -3.50 8.04 -13.34
C THR A 3 -4.20 6.69 -13.45
N SER A 4 -3.51 5.72 -14.07
CA SER A 4 -3.88 4.32 -13.92
C SER A 4 -3.63 3.98 -12.46
N PHE A 5 -4.69 4.11 -11.67
CA PHE A 5 -4.74 3.83 -10.24
C PHE A 5 -4.76 2.30 -10.00
N GLU A 6 -3.94 1.58 -10.77
CA GLU A 6 -3.84 0.12 -10.81
C GLU A 6 -2.47 -0.31 -10.28
N GLU A 7 -1.98 0.36 -9.23
CA GLU A 7 -0.73 -0.01 -8.59
C GLU A 7 -0.95 -1.27 -7.75
N THR A 8 -0.83 -2.43 -8.42
CA THR A 8 -0.72 -3.73 -7.75
C THR A 8 0.73 -3.94 -7.35
N LEU A 9 0.96 -4.22 -6.07
CA LEU A 9 2.28 -4.42 -5.50
C LEU A 9 2.35 -5.78 -4.80
N GLU A 10 3.46 -6.48 -4.95
CA GLU A 10 3.73 -7.71 -4.21
C GLU A 10 4.07 -7.40 -2.75
N TYR A 11 3.54 -8.22 -1.83
CA TYR A 11 3.71 -8.07 -0.39
C TYR A 11 5.18 -7.98 0.03
N ASP A 12 6.04 -8.80 -0.57
CA ASP A 12 7.46 -8.85 -0.21
C ASP A 12 8.18 -7.56 -0.63
N VAL A 13 7.81 -6.99 -1.77
CA VAL A 13 8.31 -5.69 -2.23
C VAL A 13 7.83 -4.56 -1.32
N LEU A 14 6.58 -4.63 -0.83
CA LEU A 14 6.08 -3.67 0.16
C LEU A 14 6.89 -3.76 1.46
N VAL A 15 7.15 -4.97 1.95
CA VAL A 15 7.94 -5.19 3.17
C VAL A 15 9.33 -4.58 3.02
N ASP A 16 9.99 -4.79 1.88
CA ASP A 16 11.30 -4.21 1.59
C ASP A 16 11.26 -2.67 1.57
N HIS A 17 10.31 -2.08 0.85
CA HIS A 17 10.17 -0.63 0.79
C HIS A 17 9.89 0.00 2.17
N VAL A 18 9.05 -0.63 2.98
CA VAL A 18 8.72 -0.14 4.31
C VAL A 18 9.91 -0.31 5.25
N ALA A 19 10.64 -1.43 5.18
CA ALA A 19 11.86 -1.64 5.96
C ALA A 19 12.96 -0.62 5.61
N ASP A 20 13.14 -0.32 4.32
CA ASP A 20 14.12 0.68 3.87
C ASP A 20 13.76 2.11 4.30
N ARG A 21 12.47 2.41 4.41
CA ARG A 21 11.95 3.74 4.77
C ARG A 21 11.84 3.93 6.28
N VAL A 22 11.41 2.90 7.01
CA VAL A 22 11.33 2.89 8.48
C VAL A 22 12.71 2.49 9.01
N ARG A 23 13.72 3.33 8.75
CA ARG A 23 15.01 3.17 9.40
C ARG A 23 14.85 3.51 10.87
N ASP A 24 14.66 2.46 11.65
CA ASP A 24 14.75 2.50 13.10
C ASP A 24 16.14 3.05 13.45
N GLU A 25 16.22 4.15 14.21
CA GLU A 25 17.50 4.73 14.63
C GLU A 25 18.33 3.72 15.46
N ASP A 26 17.68 2.66 15.97
CA ASP A 26 18.27 1.51 16.65
C ASP A 26 18.65 0.33 15.73
N ALA A 27 18.29 0.31 14.44
CA ALA A 27 18.51 -0.81 13.50
C ALA A 27 19.93 -0.87 12.92
N LYS A 28 20.95 -0.67 13.76
CA LYS A 28 22.32 -1.09 13.44
C LYS A 28 22.54 -2.60 13.60
N ARG A 29 21.49 -3.36 13.96
CA ARG A 29 21.53 -4.80 14.20
C ARG A 29 20.59 -5.51 13.23
N GLU A 30 21.20 -6.42 12.46
CA GLU A 30 20.62 -7.38 11.51
C GLU A 30 19.40 -6.91 10.70
N SER A 31 19.67 -6.50 9.45
CA SER A 31 18.66 -6.12 8.45
C SER A 31 17.53 -7.15 8.30
N ASP A 32 17.84 -8.43 8.51
CA ASP A 32 16.87 -9.52 8.38
C ASP A 32 15.88 -9.55 9.55
N GLU A 33 16.33 -9.33 10.79
CA GLU A 33 15.44 -9.22 11.94
C GLU A 33 14.52 -8.02 11.83
N HIS A 34 15.04 -6.88 11.35
CA HIS A 34 14.24 -5.68 11.11
C HIS A 34 13.17 -5.92 10.04
N ARG A 35 13.55 -6.52 8.90
CA ARG A 35 12.61 -6.91 7.84
C ARG A 35 11.53 -7.85 8.37
N GLN A 36 11.89 -8.81 9.21
CA GLN A 36 10.92 -9.73 9.82
C GLN A 36 9.93 -9.00 10.75
N ARG A 37 10.39 -8.03 11.55
CA ARG A 37 9.50 -7.21 12.39
C ARG A 37 8.52 -6.41 11.54
N VAL A 38 9.01 -5.76 10.48
CA VAL A 38 8.17 -5.01 9.53
C VAL A 38 7.13 -5.91 8.88
N ARG A 39 7.54 -7.12 8.46
CA ARG A 39 6.64 -8.13 7.90
C ARG A 39 5.52 -8.53 8.87
N ILE A 40 5.85 -8.79 10.14
CA ILE A 40 4.84 -9.15 11.14
C ILE A 40 3.87 -7.98 11.36
N ALA A 41 4.39 -6.76 11.49
CA ALA A 41 3.58 -5.56 11.69
C ALA A 41 2.64 -5.29 10.51
N LEU A 42 3.14 -5.37 9.28
CA LEU A 42 2.33 -5.17 8.08
C LEU A 42 1.21 -6.21 7.99
N ARG A 43 1.53 -7.51 8.12
CA ARG A 43 0.54 -8.59 8.00
C ARG A 43 -0.56 -8.53 9.04
N HIS A 44 -0.21 -8.27 10.30
CA HIS A 44 -1.14 -8.42 11.41
C HIS A 44 -1.77 -7.12 11.89
N THR A 45 -1.17 -5.97 11.58
CA THR A 45 -1.63 -4.68 12.12
C THR A 45 -2.02 -3.69 11.03
N HIS A 46 -1.16 -3.47 10.03
CA HIS A 46 -1.36 -2.38 9.09
C HIS A 46 -2.27 -2.78 7.92
N LEU A 47 -2.00 -3.89 7.24
CA LEU A 47 -2.82 -4.32 6.10
C LEU A 47 -4.29 -4.55 6.47
N PRO A 48 -4.63 -5.24 7.57
CA PRO A 48 -6.04 -5.43 7.94
C PRO A 48 -6.79 -4.11 8.18
N LYS A 49 -6.12 -3.10 8.73
CA LYS A 49 -6.72 -1.77 8.97
C LYS A 49 -6.89 -0.96 7.70
N LEU A 50 -5.94 -1.07 6.77
CA LEU A 50 -6.02 -0.39 5.48
C LEU A 50 -7.10 -1.01 4.58
N GLU A 51 -7.29 -2.33 4.68
CA GLU A 51 -8.38 -3.04 4.02
C GLU A 51 -9.74 -2.68 4.63
N GLU A 52 -9.86 -2.63 5.97
CA GLU A 52 -11.06 -2.16 6.66
C GLU A 52 -11.44 -0.72 6.25
N ALA A 53 -10.44 0.14 6.06
CA ALA A 53 -10.62 1.50 5.56
C ALA A 53 -10.88 1.56 4.05
N ARG A 54 -10.93 0.42 3.34
CA ARG A 54 -11.15 0.29 1.90
C ARG A 54 -10.14 1.09 1.06
N ILE A 55 -8.92 1.20 1.55
CA ILE A 55 -7.81 1.90 0.87
C ILE A 55 -7.05 0.93 -0.03
N ILE A 56 -6.91 -0.32 0.42
CA ILE A 56 -6.31 -1.43 -0.32
C ILE A 56 -7.26 -2.62 -0.34
N ASP A 57 -7.12 -3.48 -1.33
CA ASP A 57 -7.59 -4.86 -1.27
C ASP A 57 -6.35 -5.76 -1.11
N TYR A 58 -6.35 -6.65 -0.11
CA TYR A 58 -5.20 -7.49 0.22
C TYR A 58 -5.51 -8.99 0.06
N GLU A 59 -4.90 -9.63 -0.94
CA GLU A 59 -5.03 -11.06 -1.15
C GLU A 59 -3.98 -11.82 -0.33
N THR A 60 -4.43 -12.47 0.74
CA THR A 60 -3.57 -13.17 1.70
C THR A 60 -2.91 -14.42 1.14
N GLU A 61 -3.51 -15.06 0.12
CA GLU A 61 -3.00 -16.30 -0.48
C GLU A 61 -1.87 -16.05 -1.47
N THR A 62 -2.02 -15.02 -2.31
CA THR A 62 -1.02 -14.67 -3.34
C THR A 62 -0.02 -13.62 -2.86
N GLY A 63 -0.31 -12.94 -1.75
CA GLY A 63 0.49 -11.82 -1.27
C GLY A 63 0.38 -10.60 -2.19
N GLN A 64 -0.70 -10.46 -2.93
CA GLN A 64 -0.92 -9.29 -3.79
C GLN A 64 -1.66 -8.21 -3.02
N ILE A 65 -1.16 -6.98 -3.13
CA ILE A 65 -1.80 -5.79 -2.58
C ILE A 65 -2.22 -4.93 -3.76
N GLN A 66 -3.51 -4.64 -3.86
CA GLN A 66 -4.03 -3.72 -4.84
C GLN A 66 -4.44 -2.43 -4.14
N PHE A 67 -3.94 -1.29 -4.64
CA PHE A 67 -4.44 -0.01 -4.19
C PHE A 67 -5.80 0.26 -4.85
N VAL A 68 -6.83 0.48 -4.03
CA VAL A 68 -8.21 0.70 -4.51
C VAL A 68 -8.74 2.10 -4.23
N GLY A 69 -7.97 2.89 -3.47
CA GLY A 69 -8.24 4.28 -3.17
C GLY A 69 -9.35 4.43 -2.13
N GLY A 70 -9.25 5.47 -1.30
CA GLY A 70 -10.31 5.73 -0.32
C GLY A 70 -11.62 6.17 -1.00
N GLU A 71 -12.76 6.02 -0.31
CA GLU A 71 -14.08 6.45 -0.84
C GLU A 71 -14.04 7.89 -1.40
N LEU A 72 -13.44 8.83 -0.64
CA LEU A 72 -13.30 10.23 -1.06
C LEU A 72 -12.46 10.40 -2.33
N GLU A 73 -11.39 9.62 -2.50
CA GLU A 73 -10.53 9.70 -3.68
C GLU A 73 -11.25 9.17 -4.93
N ARG A 74 -12.01 8.08 -4.78
CA ARG A 74 -12.85 7.52 -5.85
C ARG A 74 -13.95 8.51 -6.23
N ASP A 75 -14.58 9.15 -5.25
CA ASP A 75 -15.57 10.20 -5.48
C ASP A 75 -14.94 11.40 -6.20
N LEU A 76 -13.76 11.86 -5.78
CA LEU A 76 -13.04 12.95 -6.43
C LEU A 76 -12.62 12.60 -7.86
N LEU A 77 -12.10 11.39 -8.11
CA LEU A 77 -11.77 10.92 -9.45
C LEU A 77 -13.02 10.89 -10.33
N THR A 78 -14.13 10.34 -9.84
CA THR A 78 -15.41 10.31 -10.56
C THR A 78 -15.89 11.72 -10.94
N LEU A 79 -15.66 12.71 -10.07
CA LEU A 79 -16.03 14.10 -10.32
C LEU A 79 -15.08 14.83 -11.29
N VAL A 80 -13.83 14.39 -11.39
CA VAL A 80 -12.79 15.00 -12.25
C VAL A 80 -12.69 14.35 -13.62
N GLU A 81 -12.99 13.05 -13.76
CA GLU A 81 -13.03 12.33 -15.03
C GLU A 81 -13.92 12.97 -16.13
N PRO A 82 -15.09 13.61 -15.84
CA PRO A 82 -15.84 14.32 -16.86
C PRO A 82 -15.19 15.64 -17.34
N TYR A 83 -14.12 16.12 -16.71
CA TYR A 83 -13.45 17.38 -17.08
C TYR A 83 -12.25 17.21 -18.01
N ASP A 84 -11.78 15.99 -18.30
CA ASP A 84 -10.70 15.74 -19.28
C ASP A 84 -11.18 15.84 -20.76
N GLY A 85 -12.39 16.39 -20.99
CA GLY A 85 -13.04 16.41 -22.30
C GLY A 85 -13.63 17.75 -22.75
N ASN A 86 -13.21 18.90 -22.22
CA ASN A 86 -13.62 20.20 -22.78
C ASN A 86 -12.43 21.15 -23.00
N GLU A 87 -11.87 21.03 -24.22
CA GLU A 87 -11.09 22.01 -25.02
C GLU A 87 -9.60 22.23 -24.73
#